data_AF-A0A0B4XBM6-F1
#
_entry.id   AF-A0A0B4XBM6-F1
#
_cell.length_a   1.000
_cell.length_b   1.000
_cell.length_c   1.000
_cell.angle_alpha   90.00
_cell.angle_beta   90.00
_cell.angle_gamma   90.00
#
_symmetry.space_group_name_H-M   'P 1'
#
loop_
_entity.id
_entity.type
_entity.pdbx_description
1 polymer ?
#
loop_
_entity_poly.entity_id
_entity_poly.type
_entity_poly.pdbx_seq_one_letter_code
_entity_poly.pdbx_strand_id
1 'polypeptide(L)'
;MAINVNPVERIEHADRFFRNTGAVIRHGGNQAFFAPAADLIQMPHFESFRDAESYYATLSHEATHWVGASHRLNRDLSRYHKERSDRAREELIAELGSCFLCADLGIAPELEPRPDHASYLQSWLSVLAGDKRAIFQAAAHAQRAVAYLHDLQPVGQQDRPAA
;
A
#
# COMPACT_ATOMS: atom_id res chain seq x y z
N MET A 1 -1.02 38.28 4.21
CA MET A 1 -0.79 37.13 5.10
C MET A 1 -0.22 36.01 4.26
N ALA A 2 1.06 35.69 4.41
CA ALA A 2 1.63 34.51 3.79
C ALA A 2 1.14 33.30 4.60
N ILE A 3 0.50 32.36 3.91
CA ILE A 3 0.09 31.09 4.52
C ILE A 3 1.39 30.31 4.73
N ASN A 4 1.79 30.17 5.99
CA ASN A 4 2.93 29.34 6.36
C ASN A 4 2.48 27.88 6.20
N VAL A 5 2.58 27.36 4.98
CA VAL A 5 2.37 25.93 4.73
C VAL A 5 3.58 25.24 5.34
N ASN A 6 3.40 24.67 6.52
CA ASN A 6 4.44 23.86 7.14
C ASN A 6 4.79 22.76 6.12
N PRO A 7 6.05 22.59 5.71
CA PRO A 7 6.41 21.49 4.82
C PRO A 7 5.94 20.19 5.49
N VAL A 8 5.22 19.36 4.73
CA VAL A 8 4.86 18.03 5.20
C VAL A 8 6.18 17.32 5.55
N GLU A 9 6.34 16.88 6.79
CA GLU A 9 7.55 16.19 7.24
C GLU A 9 7.43 14.70 6.93
N ARG A 10 8.53 14.10 6.49
CA ARG A 10 8.56 12.65 6.24
C ARG A 10 8.61 11.88 7.56
N ILE A 11 7.90 10.75 7.59
CA ILE A 11 7.96 9.77 8.68
C ILE A 11 9.23 8.91 8.49
N GLU A 12 10.27 9.20 9.25
CA GLU A 12 11.62 8.63 9.06
C GLU A 12 11.65 7.10 9.10
N HIS A 13 10.95 6.47 10.04
CA HIS A 13 10.95 5.00 10.14
C HIS A 13 10.25 4.33 8.96
N ALA A 14 9.24 4.98 8.37
CA ALA A 14 8.57 4.50 7.17
C ALA A 14 9.47 4.65 5.93
N ASP A 15 10.16 5.78 5.77
CA ASP A 15 11.19 5.96 4.74
C ASP A 15 12.26 4.86 4.80
N ARG A 16 12.74 4.55 6.02
CA ARG A 16 13.71 3.47 6.25
C ARG A 16 13.12 2.11 5.89
N PHE A 17 11.89 1.83 6.29
CA PHE A 17 11.20 0.58 5.99
C PHE A 17 11.13 0.34 4.47
N PHE A 18 10.63 1.32 3.70
CA PHE A 18 10.51 1.21 2.25
C PHE A 18 11.87 1.15 1.55
N ARG A 19 12.88 1.87 2.06
CA ARG A 19 14.25 1.76 1.53
C ARG A 19 14.81 0.34 1.67
N ASN A 20 14.56 -0.32 2.80
CA ASN A 20 15.04 -1.67 3.05
C ASN A 20 14.38 -2.74 2.15
N THR A 21 13.20 -2.47 1.60
CA THR A 21 12.55 -3.38 0.64
C THR A 21 13.36 -3.61 -0.63
N GLY A 22 14.26 -2.67 -0.98
CA GLY A 22 14.99 -2.69 -2.24
C GLY A 22 14.13 -2.39 -3.48
N ALA A 23 12.83 -2.07 -3.31
CA ALA A 23 11.99 -1.65 -4.41
C ALA A 23 12.51 -0.35 -5.05
N VAL A 24 12.54 -0.31 -6.38
CA VAL A 24 12.88 0.91 -7.11
C VAL A 24 11.67 1.84 -7.07
N ILE A 25 11.74 2.88 -6.23
CA ILE A 25 10.70 3.89 -6.10
C ILE A 25 11.16 5.16 -6.84
N ARG A 26 10.36 5.63 -7.80
CA ARG A 26 10.59 6.87 -8.54
C ARG A 26 9.52 7.90 -8.21
N HIS A 27 9.92 9.17 -8.19
CA HIS A 27 9.01 10.29 -7.97
C HIS A 27 8.89 11.14 -9.23
N GLY A 28 7.66 11.52 -9.57
CA GLY A 28 7.33 12.33 -10.74
C GLY A 28 5.89 12.15 -11.20
N GLY A 29 5.41 13.05 -12.07
CA GLY A 29 4.04 13.03 -12.56
C GLY A 29 3.01 13.25 -11.43
N ASN A 30 1.77 12.84 -11.69
CA ASN A 30 0.62 13.04 -10.81
C ASN A 30 -0.16 11.75 -10.50
N GLN A 31 0.42 10.58 -10.79
CA GLN A 31 -0.20 9.27 -10.54
C GLN A 31 0.76 8.34 -9.81
N ALA A 32 0.23 7.56 -8.87
CA ALA A 32 0.92 6.44 -8.26
C ALA A 32 0.53 5.14 -8.97
N PHE A 33 1.50 4.25 -9.19
CA PHE A 33 1.26 2.91 -9.72
C PHE A 33 2.52 2.03 -9.61
N PHE A 34 2.33 0.72 -9.40
CA PHE A 34 3.33 -0.30 -9.70
C PHE A 34 3.36 -0.58 -11.21
N ALA A 35 4.56 -0.59 -11.80
CA ALA A 35 4.78 -0.91 -13.21
C ALA A 35 5.47 -2.29 -13.36
N PRO A 36 4.71 -3.39 -13.60
CA PRO A 36 5.27 -4.75 -13.55
C PRO A 36 6.40 -5.01 -14.55
N ALA A 37 6.31 -4.43 -15.76
CA ALA A 37 7.30 -4.66 -16.81
C ALA A 37 8.68 -4.05 -16.48
N ALA A 38 8.70 -2.93 -15.76
CA ALA A 38 9.92 -2.24 -15.35
C ALA A 38 10.32 -2.55 -13.90
N ASP A 39 9.50 -3.34 -13.21
CA ASP A 39 9.61 -3.69 -11.79
C ASP A 39 9.88 -2.49 -10.86
N LEU A 40 9.12 -1.41 -11.03
CA LEU A 40 9.28 -0.18 -10.25
C LEU A 40 7.94 0.34 -9.73
N ILE A 41 8.00 1.10 -8.65
CA ILE A 41 6.89 1.88 -8.11
C ILE A 41 7.06 3.33 -8.55
N GLN A 42 6.06 3.87 -9.24
CA GLN A 42 5.96 5.29 -9.55
C GLN A 42 5.11 5.96 -8.47
N MET A 43 5.60 7.07 -7.94
CA MET A 43 4.89 7.94 -7.01
C MET A 43 4.86 9.38 -7.56
N PRO A 44 3.81 10.18 -7.31
CA PRO A 44 3.88 11.63 -7.42
C PRO A 44 4.96 12.21 -6.49
N HIS A 45 5.35 13.46 -6.70
CA HIS A 45 6.20 14.17 -5.74
C HIS A 45 5.56 14.21 -4.35
N PHE A 46 6.36 14.11 -3.30
CA PHE A 46 5.87 14.01 -1.91
C PHE A 46 5.00 15.22 -1.53
N GLU A 47 5.40 16.40 -2.00
CA GLU A 47 4.73 17.68 -1.80
C GLU A 47 3.36 17.77 -2.51
N SER A 48 3.03 16.80 -3.38
CA SER A 48 1.72 16.69 -4.02
C SER A 48 0.68 15.99 -3.13
N PHE A 49 1.12 15.37 -2.03
CA PHE A 49 0.24 14.73 -1.06
C PHE A 49 -0.19 15.73 0.01
N ARG A 50 -1.41 15.56 0.53
CA ARG A 50 -1.95 16.40 1.60
C ARG A 50 -1.10 16.33 2.87
N ASP A 51 -0.65 15.14 3.21
CA ASP A 51 0.08 14.81 4.43
C ASP A 51 0.96 13.56 4.20
N ALA A 52 1.85 13.27 5.16
CA ALA A 52 2.82 12.19 5.05
C ALA A 52 2.14 10.81 5.09
N GLU A 53 1.11 10.68 5.92
CA GLU A 53 0.29 9.49 6.09
C GLU A 53 -0.34 9.08 4.75
N SER A 54 -0.86 10.05 3.98
CA SER A 54 -1.44 9.79 2.66
C SER A 54 -0.38 9.32 1.68
N TYR A 55 0.82 9.92 1.70
CA TYR A 55 1.93 9.44 0.88
C TYR A 55 2.29 7.98 1.21
N TYR A 56 2.43 7.63 2.49
CA TYR A 56 2.81 6.29 2.90
C TYR A 56 1.68 5.27 2.74
N ALA A 57 0.41 5.67 2.85
CA ALA A 57 -0.73 4.82 2.51
C ALA A 57 -0.74 4.47 1.02
N THR A 58 -0.53 5.47 0.14
CA THR A 58 -0.42 5.22 -1.30
C THR A 58 0.82 4.37 -1.61
N LEU A 59 1.97 4.65 -1.00
CA LEU A 59 3.17 3.85 -1.21
C LEU A 59 2.99 2.39 -0.72
N SER A 60 2.32 2.19 0.41
CA SER A 60 2.00 0.84 0.93
C SER A 60 1.08 0.07 -0.02
N HIS A 61 0.12 0.76 -0.65
CA HIS A 61 -0.77 0.19 -1.66
C HIS A 61 0.06 -0.31 -2.86
N GLU A 62 0.89 0.56 -3.44
CA GLU A 62 1.72 0.20 -4.60
C GLU A 62 2.79 -0.85 -4.27
N ALA A 63 3.35 -0.81 -3.05
CA ALA A 63 4.28 -1.83 -2.58
C ALA A 63 3.58 -3.20 -2.45
N THR A 64 2.31 -3.22 -2.05
CA THR A 64 1.54 -4.46 -2.01
C THR A 64 1.40 -5.05 -3.41
N HIS A 65 1.08 -4.25 -4.43
CA HIS A 65 1.10 -4.68 -5.83
C HIS A 65 2.48 -5.17 -6.26
N TRP A 66 3.54 -4.42 -5.93
CA TRP A 66 4.92 -4.76 -6.23
C TRP A 66 5.23 -6.17 -5.74
N VAL A 67 4.94 -6.52 -4.48
CA VAL A 67 5.16 -7.87 -3.94
C VAL A 67 4.44 -8.97 -4.74
N GLY A 68 3.39 -8.65 -5.49
CA GLY A 68 2.65 -9.59 -6.34
C GLY A 68 3.39 -10.11 -7.56
N ALA A 69 4.53 -9.52 -7.96
CA ALA A 69 5.25 -9.94 -9.16
C ALA A 69 5.68 -11.43 -9.14
N SER A 70 5.88 -11.99 -10.33
CA SER A 70 6.12 -13.42 -10.55
C SER A 70 7.34 -14.00 -9.83
N HIS A 71 8.37 -13.17 -9.61
CA HIS A 71 9.59 -13.57 -8.91
C HIS A 71 9.54 -13.29 -7.39
N ARG A 72 8.39 -12.84 -6.87
CA ARG A 72 8.10 -12.62 -5.45
C ARG A 72 6.98 -13.53 -4.99
N LEU A 73 5.79 -13.00 -4.67
CA LEU A 73 4.65 -13.83 -4.25
C LEU A 73 3.84 -14.41 -5.42
N ASN A 74 4.20 -14.08 -6.66
CA ASN A 74 3.64 -14.68 -7.87
C ASN A 74 2.10 -14.70 -7.88
N ARG A 75 1.48 -13.55 -7.59
CA ARG A 75 0.04 -13.37 -7.81
C ARG A 75 -0.17 -13.21 -9.32
N ASP A 76 -1.07 -13.99 -9.90
CA ASP A 76 -1.35 -13.90 -11.33
C ASP A 76 -2.10 -12.60 -11.65
N LEU A 77 -1.36 -11.64 -12.23
CA LEU A 77 -1.87 -10.33 -12.67
C LEU A 77 -2.14 -10.27 -14.17
N SER A 78 -2.03 -11.38 -14.91
CA SER A 78 -2.12 -11.41 -16.38
C SER A 78 -3.49 -10.98 -16.93
N ARG A 79 -4.53 -11.02 -16.09
CA ARG A 79 -5.91 -10.63 -16.39
C ARG A 79 -6.34 -9.31 -15.74
N TYR A 80 -5.44 -8.64 -15.01
CA TYR A 80 -5.73 -7.40 -14.30
C TYR A 80 -6.36 -6.32 -15.20
N HIS A 81 -5.82 -6.12 -16.42
CA HIS A 81 -6.36 -5.15 -17.38
C HIS A 81 -7.49 -5.71 -18.28
N LYS A 82 -7.77 -7.02 -18.19
CA LYS A 82 -8.69 -7.74 -19.09
C LYS A 82 -10.05 -7.96 -18.42
N GLU A 83 -10.08 -8.17 -17.11
CA GLU A 83 -11.29 -8.50 -16.37
C GLU A 83 -11.49 -7.63 -15.14
N ARG A 84 -12.66 -7.01 -15.08
CA ARG A 84 -13.03 -6.11 -13.98
C ARG A 84 -13.01 -6.81 -12.61
N SER A 85 -13.41 -8.08 -12.55
CA SER A 85 -13.42 -8.88 -11.32
C SER A 85 -12.01 -9.19 -10.82
N ASP A 86 -11.10 -9.56 -11.72
CA ASP A 86 -9.69 -9.81 -11.36
C ASP A 86 -9.01 -8.53 -10.91
N ARG A 87 -9.26 -7.40 -11.60
CA ARG A 87 -8.80 -6.08 -11.16
C ARG A 87 -9.31 -5.77 -9.76
N ALA A 88 -10.61 -5.86 -9.54
CA ALA A 88 -11.23 -5.55 -8.25
C ALA A 88 -10.69 -6.42 -7.11
N ARG A 89 -10.36 -7.69 -7.37
CA ARG A 89 -9.75 -8.58 -6.38
C ARG A 89 -8.33 -8.12 -6.01
N GLU A 90 -7.51 -7.78 -7.00
CA GLU A 90 -6.14 -7.32 -6.74
C GLU A 90 -6.11 -5.94 -6.06
N GLU A 91 -6.98 -5.01 -6.45
CA GLU A 91 -7.13 -3.72 -5.75
C GLU A 91 -7.56 -3.89 -4.29
N LEU A 92 -8.47 -4.84 -4.02
CA LEU A 92 -8.87 -5.15 -2.64
C LEU A 92 -7.70 -5.72 -1.82
N ILE A 93 -6.85 -6.54 -2.43
CA ILE A 93 -5.62 -7.04 -1.79
C ILE A 93 -4.66 -5.87 -1.49
N ALA A 94 -4.45 -4.98 -2.46
CA ALA A 94 -3.56 -3.84 -2.31
C ALA A 94 -4.02 -2.86 -1.24
N GLU A 95 -5.33 -2.58 -1.15
CA GLU A 95 -5.81 -1.70 -0.10
C GLU A 95 -5.73 -2.32 1.29
N LEU A 96 -6.15 -3.59 1.44
CA LEU A 96 -6.01 -4.27 2.73
C LEU A 96 -4.54 -4.34 3.15
N GLY A 97 -3.63 -4.57 2.20
CA GLY A 97 -2.19 -4.55 2.45
C GLY A 97 -1.70 -3.17 2.89
N SER A 98 -2.20 -2.10 2.26
CA SER A 98 -1.93 -0.72 2.68
C SER A 98 -2.40 -0.46 4.11
N CYS A 99 -3.65 -0.82 4.44
CA CYS A 99 -4.18 -0.66 5.78
C CYS A 99 -3.36 -1.43 6.84
N PHE A 100 -3.03 -2.69 6.57
CA PHE A 100 -2.28 -3.54 7.49
C PHE A 100 -0.86 -3.00 7.69
N LEU A 101 -0.16 -2.64 6.62
CA LEU A 101 1.20 -2.12 6.72
C LEU A 101 1.25 -0.76 7.41
N CYS A 102 0.33 0.15 7.08
CA CYS A 102 0.23 1.43 7.79
C CYS A 102 -0.04 1.24 9.28
N ALA A 103 -0.91 0.29 9.66
CA ALA A 103 -1.13 -0.05 11.06
C ALA A 103 0.15 -0.57 11.74
N ASP A 104 0.87 -1.50 11.10
CA ASP A 104 2.14 -2.04 11.61
C ASP A 104 3.22 -0.96 11.80
N LEU A 105 3.24 0.04 10.91
CA LEU A 105 4.19 1.16 10.96
C LEU A 105 3.72 2.31 11.86
N GLY A 106 2.57 2.20 12.54
CA GLY A 106 2.04 3.27 13.37
C GLY A 106 1.60 4.52 12.59
N ILE A 107 1.27 4.36 11.32
CA ILE A 107 0.78 5.41 10.41
C ILE A 107 -0.75 5.38 10.45
N ALA A 108 -1.35 6.12 11.37
CA ALA A 108 -2.79 6.24 11.47
C ALA A 108 -3.28 7.42 10.60
N PRO A 109 -4.34 7.25 9.78
CA PRO A 109 -5.03 8.42 9.26
C PRO A 109 -5.55 9.24 10.45
N GLU A 110 -5.45 10.57 10.38
CA GLU A 110 -6.26 11.42 11.25
C GLU A 110 -7.70 10.90 11.22
N LEU A 111 -8.31 10.77 12.41
CA LEU A 111 -9.65 10.20 12.63
C LEU A 111 -10.79 10.94 11.91
N GLU A 112 -10.49 11.96 11.11
CA GLU A 112 -11.47 12.61 10.26
C GLU A 112 -11.86 11.71 9.08
N PRO A 113 -13.17 11.43 8.88
CA PRO A 113 -13.64 10.65 7.75
C PRO A 113 -13.26 11.34 6.44
N ARG A 114 -12.30 10.78 5.70
CA ARG A 114 -11.88 11.37 4.42
C ARG A 114 -12.98 11.14 3.36
N PRO A 115 -13.38 12.18 2.59
CA PRO A 115 -14.46 12.06 1.60
C PRO A 115 -14.20 11.06 0.46
N ASP A 116 -12.93 10.75 0.20
CA ASP A 116 -12.47 9.80 -0.81
C ASP A 116 -12.50 8.33 -0.33
N HIS A 117 -12.65 8.06 0.97
CA HIS A 117 -12.81 6.68 1.49
C HIS A 117 -14.10 6.01 0.97
N ALA A 118 -15.14 6.81 0.67
CA ALA A 118 -16.45 6.30 0.30
C ALA A 118 -16.48 5.59 -1.06
N SER A 119 -15.64 5.99 -2.02
CA SER A 119 -15.61 5.39 -3.37
C SER A 119 -15.01 3.98 -3.35
N TYR A 120 -13.97 3.75 -2.55
CA TYR A 120 -13.35 2.43 -2.36
C TYR A 120 -14.25 1.49 -1.57
N LEU A 121 -14.88 1.99 -0.49
CA LEU A 121 -15.85 1.23 0.31
C LEU A 121 -17.03 0.72 -0.53
N GLN A 122 -17.57 1.53 -1.45
CA GLN A 122 -18.66 1.11 -2.33
C GLN A 122 -18.24 -0.01 -3.29
N SER A 123 -17.01 0.03 -3.79
CA SER A 123 -16.44 -1.04 -4.62
C SER A 123 -16.24 -2.33 -3.81
N TRP A 124 -15.78 -2.22 -2.55
CA TRP A 124 -15.60 -3.36 -1.65
C TRP A 124 -16.92 -3.96 -1.23
N LEU A 125 -17.94 -3.16 -0.93
CA LEU A 125 -19.30 -3.61 -0.65
C LEU A 125 -19.88 -4.40 -1.82
N SER A 126 -19.58 -4.01 -3.06
CA SER A 126 -20.00 -4.74 -4.25
C SER A 126 -19.32 -6.11 -4.39
N VAL A 127 -18.02 -6.22 -4.05
CA VAL A 127 -17.29 -7.51 -4.00
C VAL A 127 -17.79 -8.38 -2.85
N LEU A 128 -18.02 -7.79 -1.68
CA LEU A 128 -18.52 -8.44 -0.46
C LEU A 128 -19.95 -8.96 -0.58
N ALA A 129 -20.80 -8.29 -1.37
CA ALA A 129 -22.18 -8.68 -1.59
C ALA A 129 -22.33 -9.99 -2.38
N GLY A 130 -21.33 -10.36 -3.20
CA GLY A 130 -21.36 -11.55 -4.06
C GLY A 130 -20.68 -12.79 -3.45
N ASP A 131 -19.63 -12.62 -2.63
CA ASP A 131 -18.89 -13.73 -2.03
C ASP A 131 -18.21 -13.32 -0.71
N LYS A 132 -18.82 -13.72 0.41
CA LYS A 132 -18.29 -13.45 1.76
C LYS A 132 -16.94 -14.11 2.04
N ARG A 133 -16.48 -15.09 1.23
CA ARG A 133 -15.15 -15.69 1.36
C ARG A 133 -14.07 -14.87 0.64
N ALA A 134 -14.44 -14.09 -0.36
CA ALA A 134 -13.51 -13.30 -1.16
C ALA A 134 -12.72 -12.30 -0.29
N ILE A 135 -13.35 -11.71 0.73
CA ILE A 135 -12.66 -10.80 1.66
C ILE A 135 -11.61 -11.51 2.53
N PHE A 136 -11.89 -12.71 3.01
CA PHE A 136 -10.93 -13.48 3.80
C PHE A 136 -9.74 -13.91 2.94
N GLN A 137 -9.99 -14.29 1.69
CA GLN A 137 -8.92 -14.60 0.74
C GLN A 137 -8.07 -13.36 0.44
N ALA A 138 -8.71 -12.21 0.15
CA ALA A 138 -7.99 -10.96 -0.10
C ALA A 138 -7.15 -10.54 1.12
N ALA A 139 -7.72 -10.60 2.33
CA ALA A 139 -7.00 -10.32 3.57
C ALA A 139 -5.82 -11.29 3.78
N ALA A 140 -5.98 -12.59 3.50
CA ALA A 140 -4.89 -13.55 3.60
C ALA A 140 -3.76 -13.28 2.57
N HIS A 141 -4.09 -12.81 1.37
CA HIS A 141 -3.10 -12.37 0.39
C HIS A 141 -2.40 -11.07 0.82
N ALA A 142 -3.15 -10.10 1.34
CA ALA A 142 -2.63 -8.86 1.88
C ALA A 142 -1.66 -9.12 3.04
N GLN A 143 -2.05 -9.96 4.02
CA GLN A 143 -1.20 -10.32 5.15
C GLN A 143 0.12 -10.99 4.69
N ARG A 144 0.07 -11.85 3.68
CA ARG A 144 1.29 -12.44 3.10
C ARG A 144 2.18 -11.40 2.43
N ALA A 145 1.59 -10.41 1.76
CA ALA A 145 2.35 -9.32 1.15
C ALA A 145 3.04 -8.45 2.22
N VAL A 146 2.32 -8.11 3.30
CA VAL A 146 2.87 -7.36 4.43
C VAL A 146 3.98 -8.14 5.14
N ALA A 147 3.76 -9.44 5.41
CA ALA A 147 4.79 -10.31 5.98
C ALA A 147 6.05 -10.34 5.10
N TYR A 148 5.90 -10.47 3.78
CA TYR A 148 7.03 -10.42 2.85
C TYR A 148 7.81 -9.09 2.95
N LEU A 149 7.13 -7.95 3.05
CA LEU A 149 7.81 -6.64 3.22
C LEU A 149 8.56 -6.52 4.55
N HIS A 150 8.02 -7.11 5.62
CA HIS A 150 8.70 -7.19 6.91
C HIS A 150 9.92 -8.13 6.88
N ASP A 151 9.84 -9.24 6.14
CA ASP A 151 10.96 -10.18 5.97
C ASP A 151 12.16 -9.55 5.22
N LEU A 152 11.94 -8.46 4.48
CA LEU A 152 13.00 -7.67 3.84
C LEU A 152 13.70 -6.71 4.81
N GLN A 153 13.18 -6.53 6.02
CA GLN A 153 13.82 -5.66 7.01
C GLN A 153 15.07 -6.35 7.58
N PRO A 154 16.13 -5.58 7.91
CA PRO A 154 17.34 -6.16 8.48
C PRO A 154 17.04 -6.91 9.78
N VAL A 155 17.60 -8.10 9.93
CA VAL A 155 17.46 -8.93 11.13
C VAL A 155 18.20 -8.25 12.28
N GLY A 156 17.51 -7.41 13.05
CA GLY A 156 18.11 -6.66 14.15
C GLY A 156 17.31 -5.49 14.69
N GLN A 157 15.99 -5.65 14.91
CA GLN A 157 15.18 -4.79 15.79
C GLN A 157 13.75 -5.38 15.93
N GLN A 158 13.65 -6.64 16.37
CA GLN A 158 12.43 -7.11 17.01
C GLN A 158 12.67 -7.01 18.51
N ASP A 159 12.02 -6.05 19.16
CA ASP A 159 11.77 -6.09 20.59
C ASP A 159 11.04 -7.40 20.87
N ARG A 160 11.78 -8.39 21.36
CA ARG A 160 11.16 -9.53 22.05
C ARG A 160 10.36 -8.93 23.20
N PRO A 161 9.07 -9.21 23.35
CA PRO A 161 8.38 -8.85 24.58
C PRO A 161 9.15 -9.51 25.73
N ALA A 162 9.53 -8.69 26.71
CA ALA A 162 10.12 -9.18 27.94
C ALA A 162 9.17 -10.23 28.54
N ALA A 163 9.74 -11.40 28.84
CA ALA A 163 9.07 -12.48 29.53
C ALA A 163 8.61 -12.06 30.93
#